data_AF-A0A968E7X0-F1
#
_entry.id   AF-A0A968E7X0-F1
#
_cell.length_a   1.000
_cell.length_b   1.000
_cell.length_c   1.000
_cell.angle_alpha   90.00
_cell.angle_beta   90.00
_cell.angle_gamma   90.00
#
_symmetry.space_group_name_H-M   'P 1'
#
loop_
_entity.id
_entity.type
_entity.pdbx_description
1 polymer ?
#
loop_
_entity_poly.entity_id
_entity_poly.type
_entity_poly.pdbx_seq_one_letter_code
_entity_poly.pdbx_strand_id
1 'polypeptide(L)'
;MRTRRALLAVSIVALILAITLISLRAYYVAVALLVGTLLISYREIWSLIRRKKLPPIDERVRENTSKSIRNGFIFLVITLAFLMLPF
;
A
#
# COMPACT_ATOMS: atom_id res chain seq x y z
N MET A 1 -20.36 11.49 0.52
CA MET A 1 -19.71 11.79 1.82
C MET A 1 -19.09 10.58 2.53
N ARG A 2 -19.37 9.32 2.15
CA ARG A 2 -18.74 8.11 2.75
C ARG A 2 -17.25 7.94 2.44
N THR A 3 -16.81 8.34 1.25
CA THR A 3 -15.42 8.15 0.76
C THR A 3 -14.40 9.03 1.48
N ARG A 4 -14.75 10.27 1.85
CA ARG A 4 -13.85 11.18 2.59
C ARG A 4 -13.46 10.64 3.97
N ARG A 5 -14.41 10.05 4.70
CA ARG A 5 -14.14 9.43 6.01
C ARG A 5 -13.27 8.18 5.88
N ALA A 6 -13.50 7.37 4.84
CA ALA A 6 -12.67 6.20 4.56
C ALA A 6 -11.22 6.59 4.22
N LEU A 7 -11.02 7.61 3.37
CA LEU A 7 -9.68 8.12 3.04
C LEU A 7 -8.95 8.69 4.26
N LEU A 8 -9.66 9.39 5.14
CA LEU A 8 -9.11 9.88 6.41
C LEU A 8 -8.69 8.72 7.33
N ALA A 9 -9.56 7.72 7.50
CA ALA A 9 -9.24 6.55 8.32
C ALA A 9 -8.01 5.80 7.79
N VAL A 10 -7.93 5.58 6.47
CA VAL A 10 -6.78 4.94 5.82
C VAL A 10 -5.50 5.77 6.02
N SER A 11 -5.58 7.11 5.89
CA SER A 11 -4.41 7.98 6.11
C SER A 11 -3.93 7.96 7.56
N ILE A 12 -4.85 7.95 8.54
CA ILE A 12 -4.52 7.88 9.96
C ILE A 12 -3.83 6.54 10.26
N VAL A 13 -4.38 5.43 9.78
CA VAL A 13 -3.78 4.10 9.98
C VAL A 13 -2.40 4.02 9.33
N ALA A 14 -2.24 4.52 8.10
CA ALA A 14 -0.94 4.55 7.42
C ALA A 14 0.10 5.38 8.19
N LEU A 15 -0.32 6.52 8.75
CA LEU A 15 0.55 7.37 9.56
C LEU A 15 1.02 6.67 10.84
N ILE A 16 0.10 6.03 11.57
CA ILE A 16 0.43 5.27 12.79
C ILE A 16 1.40 4.13 12.46
N LEU A 17 1.16 3.39 11.38
CA LEU A 17 2.04 2.31 10.92
C LEU A 17 3.45 2.81 10.60
N ALA A 18 3.56 3.94 9.90
CA ALA A 18 4.85 4.54 9.58
C ALA A 18 5.63 4.97 10.83
N ILE A 19 4.95 5.60 11.79
CA ILE A 19 5.57 6.02 13.06
C ILE A 19 6.07 4.80 13.85
N THR A 20 5.26 3.75 13.96
CA THR A 20 5.64 2.52 14.67
C THR A 20 6.87 1.85 14.05
N LEU A 21 6.94 1.78 12.71
CA LEU A 21 8.08 1.19 12.00
C LEU A 21 9.37 2.00 12.16
N ILE A 22 9.26 3.34 12.14
CA ILE A 22 10.41 4.23 12.39
C ILE A 22 10.91 4.06 13.83
N SER A 23 10.00 3.97 14.81
CA SER A 23 10.35 3.77 16.23
C SER A 23 11.05 2.43 16.48
N LEU A 24 10.72 1.39 15.73
CA LEU A 24 11.40 0.09 15.78
C LEU A 24 12.76 0.07 15.07
N ARG A 25 13.25 1.22 14.57
CA ARG A 25 14.42 1.33 13.67
C ARG A 25 14.33 0.45 12.42
N ALA A 26 13.12 0.01 12.07
CA ALA A 26 12.84 -0.81 10.89
C ALA A 26 12.73 0.06 9.63
N TYR A 27 13.73 0.92 9.40
CA TYR A 27 13.75 1.89 8.30
C TYR A 27 13.59 1.23 6.93
N TYR A 28 14.16 0.02 6.77
CA TYR A 28 14.03 -0.79 5.55
C TYR A 28 12.57 -1.15 5.24
N VAL A 29 11.77 -1.48 6.26
CA VAL A 29 10.34 -1.81 6.10
C VAL A 29 9.53 -0.54 5.81
N ALA A 30 9.82 0.56 6.50
CA ALA A 30 9.15 1.83 6.28
C ALA A 30 9.37 2.35 4.84
N VAL A 31 10.60 2.29 4.34
CA VAL A 31 10.94 2.66 2.95
C VAL A 31 10.25 1.74 1.95
N ALA A 32 10.25 0.42 2.18
CA ALA A 32 9.57 -0.53 1.30
C ALA A 32 8.05 -0.27 1.22
N LEU A 33 7.41 0.06 2.35
CA LEU A 33 5.99 0.42 2.40
C LEU A 33 5.70 1.73 1.66
N LEU A 34 6.53 2.76 1.86
CA LEU A 34 6.40 4.05 1.19
C LEU A 34 6.55 3.90 -0.33
N VAL A 35 7.59 3.21 -0.77
CA VAL A 35 7.85 2.96 -2.20
C VAL A 35 6.76 2.09 -2.82
N GLY A 36 6.32 1.04 -2.12
CA GLY A 36 5.25 0.15 -2.58
C GLY A 36 3.91 0.88 -2.73
N THR A 37 3.54 1.71 -1.76
CA THR A 37 2.32 2.53 -1.86
C THR A 37 2.43 3.55 -2.99
N LEU A 38 3.56 4.24 -3.13
CA LEU A 38 3.81 5.14 -4.25
C LEU A 38 3.72 4.45 -5.61
N LEU A 39 4.27 3.25 -5.76
CA LEU A 39 4.20 2.49 -7.02
C LEU A 39 2.77 2.07 -7.38
N ILE A 40 1.99 1.64 -6.39
CA ILE A 40 0.57 1.29 -6.58
C ILE A 40 -0.23 2.53 -6.98
N SER A 41 -0.01 3.65 -6.28
CA SER A 41 -0.71 4.90 -6.53
C SER A 41 -0.20 5.68 -7.75
N TYR A 42 1.04 5.42 -8.21
CA TYR A 42 1.68 6.15 -9.32
C TYR A 42 0.81 6.15 -10.56
N ARG A 43 0.22 5.00 -10.89
CA ARG A 43 -0.61 4.85 -12.09
C ARG A 43 -1.91 5.65 -12.00
N GLU A 44 -2.51 5.69 -10.81
CA GLU A 44 -3.72 6.47 -10.52
C GLU A 44 -3.42 7.97 -10.50
N ILE A 45 -2.34 8.39 -9.82
CA ILE A 45 -1.87 9.77 -9.76
C ILE A 45 -1.50 10.28 -11.15
N TRP A 46 -0.80 9.48 -11.96
CA TRP A 46 -0.43 9.84 -13.32
C TRP A 46 -1.66 9.99 -14.24
N SER A 47 -2.63 9.08 -14.11
CA SER A 47 -3.90 9.19 -14.83
C SER A 47 -4.70 10.43 -14.42
N LEU A 48 -4.73 10.75 -13.12
CA LEU A 48 -5.38 11.94 -12.59
C LEU A 48 -4.71 13.23 -13.07
N ILE A 49 -3.38 13.30 -13.06
CA ILE A 49 -2.61 14.45 -13.55
C ILE A 49 -2.83 14.65 -15.06
N ARG A 50 -2.73 13.58 -15.85
CA ARG A 50 -2.72 13.67 -17.32
C ARG A 50 -4.12 13.73 -17.94
N ARG A 51 -5.12 13.06 -17.37
CA ARG A 51 -6.48 12.95 -17.94
C ARG A 51 -7.58 13.55 -17.07
N LYS A 52 -7.28 14.03 -15.85
CA LYS A 52 -8.26 14.52 -14.85
C LYS A 52 -9.46 13.58 -14.62
N LYS A 53 -9.30 12.31 -14.95
CA LYS A 53 -10.30 11.26 -14.81
C LYS A 53 -9.64 10.09 -14.08
N LEU A 54 -10.37 9.55 -13.11
CA LEU A 54 -10.02 8.26 -12.54
C LEU A 54 -10.04 7.25 -13.70
N PRO A 55 -8.95 6.51 -13.92
CA PRO A 55 -9.00 5.44 -14.89
C PRO A 55 -10.12 4.50 -14.43
N PRO A 56 -11.05 4.08 -15.32
CA PRO A 56 -11.90 2.96 -14.98
C PRO A 56 -10.98 1.84 -14.51
N ILE A 57 -11.31 1.19 -13.40
CA ILE A 57 -10.58 0.01 -12.94
C ILE A 57 -10.85 -1.04 -14.01
N ASP A 58 -10.04 -1.00 -15.07
CA ASP A 58 -10.23 -1.81 -16.26
C ASP A 58 -10.23 -3.25 -15.78
N GLU A 59 -11.29 -3.99 -16.07
CA GLU A 59 -11.42 -5.40 -15.72
C GLU A 59 -10.23 -6.23 -16.21
N ARG A 60 -9.53 -5.73 -17.25
CA ARG A 60 -8.25 -6.27 -17.76
C ARG A 60 -7.09 -6.19 -16.79
N VAL A 61 -7.04 -5.19 -15.91
CA VAL A 61 -5.96 -5.01 -14.93
C VAL A 61 -6.38 -5.58 -13.58
N ARG A 62 -7.69 -5.64 -13.30
CA ARG A 62 -8.24 -6.18 -12.04
C ARG A 62 -7.71 -7.57 -11.71
N GLU A 63 -7.61 -8.45 -12.71
CA GLU A 63 -7.09 -9.81 -12.49
C GLU A 63 -5.61 -9.81 -12.09
N ASN A 64 -4.79 -8.97 -12.75
CA ASN A 64 -3.37 -8.81 -12.44
C ASN A 64 -3.15 -8.10 -11.10
N THR A 65 -3.94 -7.08 -10.78
CA THR A 65 -3.90 -6.39 -9.49
C THR A 65 -4.30 -7.34 -8.37
N SER A 66 -5.33 -8.17 -8.57
CA SER A 66 -5.75 -9.17 -7.58
C SER A 66 -4.66 -10.22 -7.35
N LYS A 67 -4.04 -10.73 -8.41
CA LYS A 67 -2.86 -11.64 -8.31
C LYS A 67 -1.69 -10.96 -7.61
N SER A 68 -1.41 -9.69 -7.92
CA SER A 68 -0.33 -8.91 -7.28
C SER A 68 -0.59 -8.67 -5.80
N ILE A 69 -1.83 -8.32 -5.41
CA ILE A 69 -2.21 -8.13 -4.01
C ILE A 69 -2.09 -9.45 -3.26
N ARG A 70 -2.54 -10.56 -3.85
CA ARG A 70 -2.43 -11.89 -3.23
C ARG A 70 -0.97 -12.28 -3.03
N ASN A 71 -0.11 -12.07 -4.02
CA ASN A 71 1.32 -12.36 -3.91
C ASN A 71 2.01 -11.44 -2.89
N GLY A 72 1.65 -10.14 -2.88
CA GLY A 72 2.16 -9.18 -1.89
C GLY A 72 1.72 -9.52 -0.47
N PHE A 73 0.50 -10.00 -0.28
CA PHE A 73 -0.01 -10.47 1.01
C PHE A 73 0.76 -11.70 1.51
N ILE A 74 1.02 -12.67 0.63
CA ILE A 74 1.86 -13.84 0.97
C ILE A 74 3.25 -13.39 1.43
N PHE A 75 3.86 -12.44 0.69
CA PHE A 75 5.17 -11.90 1.06
C PHE A 75 5.16 -11.19 2.41
N LEU A 76 4.10 -10.42 2.70
CA LEU A 76 3.90 -9.75 3.98
C LEU A 76 3.73 -10.74 5.14
N VAL A 77 2.93 -11.80 4.95
CA VAL A 77 2.73 -12.85 5.96
C VAL A 77 4.03 -13.58 6.26
N ILE A 78 4.80 -13.94 5.24
CA ILE A 78 6.12 -14.59 5.42
C ILE A 78 7.06 -13.67 6.18
N THR A 79 7.10 -12.38 5.82
CA THR A 79 7.97 -11.39 6.48
C THR A 79 7.57 -11.21 7.95
N LEU A 80 6.28 -11.14 8.26
CA LEU A 80 5.78 -11.06 9.64
C LEU A 80 6.08 -12.32 10.44
N ALA A 81 5.92 -13.51 9.84
CA ALA A 81 6.27 -14.77 10.48
C ALA A 81 7.78 -14.82 10.80
N PHE A 82 8.62 -14.34 9.89
CA PHE A 82 10.07 -14.21 10.13
C PHE A 82 10.41 -13.18 11.20
N LEU A 83 9.68 -12.06 11.27
CA LEU A 83 9.87 -11.03 12.29
C LEU A 83 9.47 -11.54 13.69
N MET A 84 8.49 -12.44 13.77
CA MET A 84 8.02 -13.05 15.02
C MET A 84 8.86 -14.24 15.49
N LEU A 85 9.81 -14.72 14.69
CA LEU A 85 10.77 -15.72 15.16
C LEU A 85 11.67 -15.11 16.23
N PRO A 86 11.79 -15.72 17.42
CA PRO A 86 12.74 -15.27 18.42
C PRO A 86 14.14 -15.65 17.94
N PHE A 87 14.95 -14.64 17.62
CA PHE A 87 16.40 -14.78 17.47
C PHE A 87 17.07 -14.45 18.79
#